data_AF-A0A1K2BRD5-F1
#
_entry.id   AF-A0A1K2BRD5-F1
#
_cell.length_a   1.000
_cell.length_b   1.000
_cell.length_c   1.000
_cell.angle_alpha   90.00
_cell.angle_beta   90.00
_cell.angle_gamma   90.00
#
_symmetry.space_group_name_H-M   'P 1'
#
loop_
_entity.id
_entity.type
_entity.pdbx_description
1 polymer ?
#
loop_
_entity_poly.entity_id
_entity_poly.type
_entity_poly.pdbx_seq_one_letter_code
_entity_poly.pdbx_strand_id
1 'polypeptide(L)'
;MKYEINTPVATQPSGWYKLESFGVFSVTGGNQLYSNGNQQLMVRVFVQVQSWLGSSLPLTQSEIDSIVLVDGHTGAELIKDRNRGDVGAWKYTDQQDARFRQLPPNLPVRGSVPSGEFVYTKDFYVTSSSDKPIELQLRITRADGETFLSRKQDELGTLTVVPLQPAVYRSEQYSLSRTSAPYSSTTGDIEKVELFMLDLVVDQQRMGFVSDFSMGAHPRIGSSDKRYSGYYLVGYGNGQPMRTGSPVRWERPDVLGRHRSENGRIALVLVYGKLGPVWVRDPVASTALELTDMYGNPHALRVEMSDDPLTVRVTRI
;
A
#
# COMPACT_ATOMS: atom_id res chain seq x y z
N MET A 1 5.89 11.96 -13.94
CA MET A 1 5.72 12.89 -15.08
C MET A 1 4.25 13.31 -15.03
N LYS A 2 3.94 14.53 -14.61
CA LYS A 2 2.57 15.05 -14.71
C LYS A 2 2.34 15.26 -16.21
N TYR A 3 1.38 14.55 -16.79
CA TYR A 3 0.91 14.89 -18.14
C TYR A 3 0.20 16.24 -17.99
N GLU A 4 0.84 17.34 -18.37
CA GLU A 4 0.13 18.61 -18.56
C GLU A 4 -0.81 18.41 -19.75
N ILE A 5 -2.10 18.31 -19.43
CA ILE A 5 -3.17 18.23 -20.43
C ILE A 5 -3.30 19.64 -21.02
N ASN A 6 -2.49 19.94 -22.04
CA ASN A 6 -2.65 21.14 -22.86
C ASN A 6 -3.76 20.98 -23.91
N THR A 7 -4.66 20.00 -23.71
CA THR A 7 -5.82 19.79 -24.58
C THR A 7 -6.81 20.93 -24.33
N PRO A 8 -7.15 21.74 -25.35
CA PRO A 8 -8.06 22.88 -25.18
C PRO A 8 -9.41 22.44 -24.62
N VAL A 9 -10.01 23.24 -23.74
CA VAL A 9 -11.32 22.98 -23.12
C VAL A 9 -12.36 23.93 -23.73
N ALA A 10 -13.53 23.42 -24.06
CA ALA A 10 -14.62 24.24 -24.59
C ALA A 10 -15.17 25.18 -23.51
N THR A 11 -15.39 26.45 -23.87
CA THR A 11 -15.99 27.47 -22.99
C THR A 11 -17.51 27.48 -23.03
N GLN A 12 -18.11 26.78 -23.99
CA GLN A 12 -19.55 26.61 -24.17
C GLN A 12 -19.87 25.14 -24.50
N PRO A 13 -21.09 24.66 -24.19
CA PRO A 13 -21.53 23.31 -24.55
C PRO A 13 -21.32 23.03 -26.04
N SER A 14 -20.47 22.06 -26.37
CA SER A 14 -20.28 21.62 -27.73
C SER A 14 -21.30 20.50 -27.98
N GLY A 15 -22.19 20.68 -28.96
CA GLY A 15 -23.27 19.73 -29.29
C GLY A 15 -22.78 18.43 -29.93
N TRP A 16 -21.77 17.78 -29.33
CA TRP A 16 -21.25 16.50 -29.79
C TRP A 16 -22.32 15.42 -29.62
N TYR A 17 -22.35 14.47 -30.55
CA TYR A 17 -23.46 13.51 -30.70
C TYR A 17 -23.05 12.06 -30.47
N LYS A 18 -21.75 11.76 -30.57
CA LYS A 18 -21.24 10.41 -30.33
C LYS A 18 -19.82 10.45 -29.75
N LEU A 19 -19.49 9.35 -29.08
CA LEU A 19 -18.14 9.00 -28.69
C LEU A 19 -17.37 8.47 -29.92
N GLU A 20 -16.22 9.07 -30.23
CA GLU A 20 -15.32 8.63 -31.31
C GLU A 20 -14.32 7.60 -30.80
N SER A 21 -13.56 7.99 -29.79
CA SER A 21 -12.58 7.14 -29.11
C SER A 21 -12.92 7.15 -27.63
N PHE A 22 -13.22 6.00 -27.06
CA PHE A 22 -13.68 5.91 -25.67
C PHE A 22 -13.27 4.58 -25.08
N GLY A 23 -12.36 4.61 -24.10
CA GLY A 23 -11.83 3.37 -23.59
C GLY A 23 -11.22 3.46 -22.20
N VAL A 24 -11.04 2.28 -21.63
CA VAL A 24 -10.53 2.03 -20.29
C VAL A 24 -9.50 0.90 -20.37
N PHE A 25 -8.30 1.11 -19.82
CA PHE A 25 -7.27 0.09 -19.81
C PHE A 25 -6.33 0.23 -18.60
N SER A 26 -5.64 -0.85 -18.27
CA SER A 26 -4.61 -0.84 -17.23
C SER A 26 -3.27 -0.34 -17.80
N VAL A 27 -2.70 0.66 -17.14
CA VAL A 27 -1.47 1.32 -17.62
C VAL A 27 -0.24 0.43 -17.44
N THR A 28 -0.24 -0.42 -16.42
CA THR A 28 0.88 -1.30 -16.09
C THR A 28 0.83 -2.64 -16.81
N GLY A 29 -0.27 -2.96 -17.50
CA GLY A 29 -0.44 -4.19 -18.26
C GLY A 29 -1.01 -5.35 -17.45
N GLY A 30 -1.31 -5.17 -16.15
CA GLY A 30 -2.00 -6.18 -15.36
C GLY A 30 -3.49 -5.89 -15.17
N ASN A 31 -4.27 -6.92 -14.84
CA ASN A 31 -5.68 -6.78 -14.47
C ASN A 31 -6.01 -7.43 -13.12
N GLN A 32 -4.98 -7.68 -12.32
CA GLN A 32 -5.10 -8.33 -11.02
C GLN A 32 -4.63 -7.42 -9.91
N LEU A 33 -5.29 -7.50 -8.76
CA LEU A 33 -4.85 -6.87 -7.51
C LEU A 33 -5.37 -7.66 -6.30
N TYR A 34 -4.66 -7.60 -5.19
CA TYR A 34 -5.09 -8.22 -3.95
C TYR A 34 -6.35 -7.56 -3.39
N SER A 35 -7.32 -8.37 -2.98
CA SER A 35 -8.56 -7.93 -2.32
C SER A 35 -8.34 -7.54 -0.86
N ASN A 36 -7.34 -6.69 -0.60
CA ASN A 36 -6.91 -6.24 0.73
C ASN A 36 -7.28 -4.78 1.01
N GLY A 37 -7.96 -4.09 0.07
CA GLY A 37 -8.37 -2.69 0.18
C GLY A 37 -7.22 -1.67 0.12
N ASN A 38 -5.96 -2.13 0.08
CA ASN A 38 -4.76 -1.31 0.13
C ASN A 38 -4.09 -1.20 -1.25
N GLN A 39 -4.00 -2.31 -1.99
CA GLN A 39 -3.37 -2.33 -3.30
C GLN A 39 -4.20 -1.58 -4.34
N GLN A 40 -3.53 -0.77 -5.16
CA GLN A 40 -4.14 -0.02 -6.24
C GLN A 40 -3.72 -0.55 -7.60
N LEU A 41 -4.66 -0.63 -8.54
CA LEU A 41 -4.41 -0.79 -9.97
C LEU A 41 -4.65 0.55 -10.66
N MET A 42 -3.66 1.02 -11.43
CA MET A 42 -3.82 2.25 -12.21
C MET A 42 -4.55 1.94 -13.51
N VAL A 43 -5.76 2.48 -13.62
CA VAL A 43 -6.61 2.40 -14.78
C VAL A 43 -6.64 3.76 -15.46
N ARG A 44 -6.26 3.81 -16.73
CA ARG A 44 -6.37 5.02 -17.55
C ARG A 44 -7.59 4.92 -18.42
N VAL A 45 -8.31 6.03 -18.47
CA VAL A 45 -9.36 6.24 -19.44
C VAL A 45 -8.97 7.30 -20.45
N PHE A 46 -9.57 7.21 -21.63
CA PHE A 46 -9.51 8.27 -22.62
C PHE A 46 -10.89 8.51 -23.25
N VAL A 47 -11.16 9.76 -23.60
CA VAL A 47 -12.39 10.21 -24.21
C VAL A 47 -12.08 11.18 -25.35
N GLN A 48 -12.71 10.94 -26.49
CA GLN A 48 -12.76 11.81 -27.64
C GLN A 48 -14.18 11.78 -28.20
N VAL A 49 -14.72 12.95 -28.50
CA VAL A 49 -16.11 13.10 -28.97
C VAL A 49 -16.14 13.72 -30.36
N GLN A 50 -17.18 13.40 -31.12
CA GLN A 50 -17.40 13.93 -32.46
C GLN A 50 -18.70 14.76 -32.56
N SER A 51 -18.67 15.77 -33.42
CA SER A 51 -19.81 16.55 -33.90
C SER A 51 -20.61 15.78 -34.95
N TRP A 52 -21.88 16.12 -35.18
CA TRP A 52 -22.72 15.51 -36.22
C TRP A 52 -22.08 15.49 -37.61
N LEU A 53 -21.15 16.41 -37.90
CA LEU A 53 -20.42 16.52 -39.16
C LEU A 53 -19.15 15.63 -39.21
N GLY A 54 -18.89 14.85 -38.15
CA GLY A 54 -17.76 13.93 -38.05
C GLY A 54 -16.46 14.55 -37.55
N SER A 55 -16.44 15.84 -37.21
CA SER A 55 -15.25 16.50 -36.64
C SER A 55 -15.11 16.25 -35.15
N SER A 56 -13.89 16.03 -34.65
CA SER A 56 -13.61 15.96 -33.21
C SER A 56 -13.86 17.32 -32.56
N LEU A 57 -14.40 17.32 -31.34
CA LEU A 57 -14.73 18.54 -30.59
C LEU A 57 -14.10 18.55 -29.20
N PRO A 58 -13.73 19.74 -28.68
CA PRO A 58 -13.33 19.87 -27.29
C PRO A 58 -14.52 19.62 -26.35
N LEU A 59 -14.23 18.94 -25.24
CA LEU A 59 -15.14 18.81 -24.09
C LEU A 59 -15.06 20.06 -23.21
N THR A 60 -16.16 20.35 -22.51
CA THR A 60 -16.19 21.32 -21.42
C THR A 60 -15.58 20.74 -20.14
N GLN A 61 -15.17 21.60 -19.20
CA GLN A 61 -14.63 21.12 -17.91
C GLN A 61 -15.64 20.29 -17.13
N SER A 62 -16.93 20.68 -17.15
CA SER A 62 -17.99 19.92 -16.48
C SER A 62 -18.15 18.50 -17.03
N GLU A 63 -17.98 18.32 -18.35
CA GLU A 63 -18.05 17.00 -18.98
C GLU A 63 -16.83 16.17 -18.60
N ILE A 64 -15.63 16.77 -18.56
CA ILE A 64 -14.40 16.11 -18.12
C ILE A 64 -14.51 15.66 -16.65
N ASP A 65 -15.07 16.51 -15.78
CA ASP A 65 -15.26 16.20 -14.37
C ASP A 65 -16.30 15.10 -14.16
N SER A 66 -17.28 14.97 -15.06
CA SER A 66 -18.31 13.92 -15.05
C SER A 66 -17.80 12.52 -15.41
N ILE A 67 -16.55 12.40 -15.88
CA ILE A 67 -15.93 11.12 -16.22
C ILE A 67 -15.75 10.28 -14.95
N VAL A 68 -16.44 9.13 -14.89
CA VAL A 68 -16.45 8.19 -13.76
C VAL A 68 -16.36 6.73 -14.22
N LEU A 69 -15.87 5.87 -13.32
CA LEU A 69 -15.89 4.42 -13.52
C LEU A 69 -17.21 3.83 -13.01
N VAL A 70 -17.79 2.91 -13.77
CA VAL A 70 -19.01 2.18 -13.40
C VAL A 70 -18.79 0.67 -13.53
N ASP A 71 -19.57 -0.10 -12.79
CA ASP A 71 -19.67 -1.55 -12.98
C ASP A 71 -20.46 -1.86 -14.24
N GLY A 72 -19.86 -2.59 -15.18
CA GLY A 72 -20.45 -2.94 -16.47
C GLY A 72 -21.61 -3.92 -16.40
N HIS A 73 -21.88 -4.53 -15.24
CA HIS A 73 -23.06 -5.38 -15.03
C HIS A 73 -24.24 -4.60 -14.46
N THR A 74 -23.99 -3.74 -13.48
CA THR A 74 -25.04 -3.02 -12.75
C THR A 74 -25.27 -1.59 -13.25
N GLY A 75 -24.31 -1.01 -13.97
CA GLY A 75 -24.29 0.41 -14.35
C GLY A 75 -24.05 1.35 -13.17
N ALA A 76 -23.81 0.82 -11.96
CA ALA A 76 -23.58 1.62 -10.77
C ALA A 76 -22.19 2.24 -10.79
N GLU A 77 -22.09 3.50 -10.35
CA GLU A 77 -20.81 4.17 -10.19
C GLU A 77 -19.99 3.51 -9.07
N LEU A 78 -18.70 3.31 -9.31
CA LEU A 78 -17.80 2.85 -8.26
C LEU A 78 -17.70 3.90 -7.16
N ILE A 79 -17.54 3.44 -5.93
CA ILE A 79 -17.43 4.34 -4.78
C ILE A 79 -16.07 5.07 -4.87
N LYS A 80 -16.13 6.40 -5.01
CA LYS A 80 -14.96 7.27 -4.96
C LYS A 80 -14.57 7.54 -3.51
N ASP A 81 -13.67 6.73 -2.97
CA ASP A 81 -13.33 6.78 -1.55
C ASP A 81 -11.92 6.25 -1.26
N ARG A 82 -11.29 6.81 -0.24
CA ARG A 82 -10.00 6.36 0.32
C ARG A 82 -10.17 5.39 1.49
N ASN A 83 -11.35 5.31 2.11
CA ASN A 83 -11.56 4.45 3.26
C ASN A 83 -11.53 2.98 2.85
N ARG A 84 -10.81 2.18 3.62
CA ARG A 84 -10.48 0.79 3.28
C ARG A 84 -11.31 -0.24 4.04
N GLY A 85 -12.21 0.21 4.92
CA GLY A 85 -12.96 -0.63 5.84
C GLY A 85 -14.22 -1.29 5.25
N ASP A 86 -14.65 -0.88 4.05
CA ASP A 86 -15.85 -1.46 3.46
C ASP A 86 -15.52 -2.82 2.86
N VAL A 87 -16.11 -3.87 3.40
CA VAL A 87 -15.90 -5.27 2.97
C VAL A 87 -16.69 -5.54 1.70
N GLY A 88 -16.08 -6.24 0.73
CA GLY A 88 -16.78 -6.68 -0.48
C GLY A 88 -16.91 -5.63 -1.58
N ALA A 89 -16.27 -4.46 -1.44
CA ALA A 89 -16.46 -3.31 -2.32
C ALA A 89 -15.31 -3.12 -3.32
N TRP A 90 -15.67 -2.63 -4.51
CA TRP A 90 -14.76 -2.04 -5.47
C TRP A 90 -14.80 -0.52 -5.35
N LYS A 91 -13.63 0.10 -5.29
CA LYS A 91 -13.48 1.55 -5.06
C LYS A 91 -12.45 2.14 -6.00
N TYR A 92 -12.44 3.46 -6.12
CA TYR A 92 -11.33 4.16 -6.76
C TYR A 92 -10.99 5.47 -6.07
N THR A 93 -9.78 5.95 -6.35
CA THR A 93 -9.31 7.30 -6.01
C THR A 93 -8.69 7.97 -7.22
N ASP A 94 -8.64 9.30 -7.24
CA ASP A 94 -7.97 10.06 -8.33
C ASP A 94 -6.46 10.20 -8.12
N GLN A 95 -5.95 9.80 -6.95
CA GLN A 95 -4.54 9.90 -6.58
C GLN A 95 -4.00 8.55 -6.14
N GLN A 96 -2.76 8.28 -6.55
CA GLN A 96 -2.01 7.12 -6.11
C GLN A 96 -1.63 7.24 -4.64
N ASP A 97 -1.79 6.15 -3.91
CA ASP A 97 -1.07 5.91 -2.67
C ASP A 97 0.30 5.30 -3.00
N ALA A 98 1.33 6.15 -2.99
CA ALA A 98 2.69 5.76 -3.36
C ALA A 98 3.33 4.73 -2.41
N ARG A 99 2.69 4.42 -1.26
CA ARG A 99 3.17 3.40 -0.34
C ARG A 99 3.04 1.99 -0.90
N PHE A 100 1.98 1.74 -1.68
CA PHE A 100 1.68 0.41 -2.20
C PHE A 100 2.08 0.30 -3.67
N ARG A 101 2.65 -0.86 -4.02
CA ARG A 101 3.04 -1.18 -5.37
C ARG A 101 1.95 -2.00 -6.06
N GLN A 102 1.85 -1.81 -7.37
CA GLN A 102 1.09 -2.71 -8.22
C GLN A 102 1.83 -4.03 -8.35
N LEU A 103 1.10 -5.11 -8.64
CA LEU A 103 1.73 -6.37 -9.02
C LEU A 103 2.55 -6.18 -10.30
N PRO A 104 3.63 -6.97 -10.48
CA PRO A 104 4.27 -7.08 -11.78
C PRO A 104 3.24 -7.40 -12.87
N PRO A 105 3.40 -6.88 -14.09
CA PRO A 105 2.49 -7.16 -15.20
C PRO A 105 2.35 -8.67 -15.42
N ASN A 106 1.13 -9.17 -15.30
CA ASN A 106 0.78 -10.55 -15.66
C ASN A 106 0.35 -10.69 -17.14
N LEU A 107 0.13 -9.56 -17.83
CA LEU A 107 -0.26 -9.49 -19.22
C LEU A 107 0.47 -8.31 -19.91
N PRO A 108 0.54 -8.27 -21.25
CA PRO A 108 0.97 -7.08 -21.96
C PRO A 108 -0.07 -5.96 -21.79
N VAL A 109 0.40 -4.70 -21.85
CA VAL A 109 -0.50 -3.55 -21.93
C VAL A 109 -1.34 -3.67 -23.19
N ARG A 110 -2.66 -3.84 -23.03
CA ARG A 110 -3.60 -4.06 -24.15
C ARG A 110 -4.11 -2.78 -24.80
N GLY A 111 -3.70 -1.60 -24.32
CA GLY A 111 -4.24 -0.33 -24.82
C GLY A 111 -3.21 0.80 -24.81
N SER A 112 -3.42 1.75 -25.70
CA SER A 112 -2.71 3.02 -25.74
C SER A 112 -3.72 4.14 -25.92
N VAL A 113 -3.38 5.33 -25.44
CA VAL A 113 -4.16 6.53 -25.76
C VAL A 113 -4.06 6.76 -27.28
N PRO A 114 -5.18 6.84 -28.00
CA PRO A 114 -5.15 7.10 -29.44
C PRO A 114 -4.56 8.47 -29.72
N SER A 115 -3.87 8.60 -30.85
CA SER A 115 -3.46 9.90 -31.36
C SER A 115 -4.66 10.63 -31.95
N GLY A 116 -4.87 11.90 -31.60
CA GLY A 116 -5.94 12.70 -32.15
C GLY A 116 -6.06 14.08 -31.49
N GLU A 117 -6.82 14.96 -32.12
CA GLU A 117 -7.22 16.22 -31.50
C GLU A 117 -8.28 15.96 -30.42
N PHE A 118 -8.23 16.74 -29.34
CA PHE A 118 -9.22 16.71 -28.25
C PHE A 118 -9.38 15.34 -27.57
N VAL A 119 -8.29 14.59 -27.43
CA VAL A 119 -8.26 13.37 -26.61
C VAL A 119 -7.97 13.76 -25.16
N TYR A 120 -8.93 13.52 -24.28
CA TYR A 120 -8.80 13.75 -22.84
C TYR A 120 -8.46 12.44 -22.15
N THR A 121 -7.60 12.48 -21.13
CA THR A 121 -7.21 11.31 -20.36
C THR A 121 -7.40 11.55 -18.86
N LYS A 122 -7.76 10.49 -18.14
CA LYS A 122 -7.90 10.54 -16.68
C LYS A 122 -7.42 9.22 -16.10
N ASP A 123 -6.67 9.31 -15.00
CA ASP A 123 -6.16 8.15 -14.29
C ASP A 123 -6.96 7.91 -13.02
N PHE A 124 -7.37 6.66 -12.81
CA PHE A 124 -8.05 6.17 -11.64
C PHE A 124 -7.20 5.11 -10.96
N TYR A 125 -7.22 5.07 -9.63
CA TYR A 125 -6.52 4.08 -8.84
C TYR A 125 -7.54 3.19 -8.15
N VAL A 126 -7.79 2.03 -8.76
CA VAL A 126 -8.84 1.09 -8.35
C VAL A 126 -8.33 0.19 -7.23
N THR A 127 -9.11 0.03 -6.17
CA THR A 127 -8.86 -0.89 -5.06
C THR A 127 -10.04 -1.87 -4.90
N SER A 128 -9.79 -3.00 -4.24
CA SER A 128 -10.82 -3.99 -3.96
C SER A 128 -10.66 -4.59 -2.57
N SER A 129 -11.79 -4.79 -1.91
CA SER A 129 -11.97 -5.71 -0.77
C SER A 129 -12.93 -6.85 -1.13
N SER A 130 -13.30 -6.96 -2.41
CA SER A 130 -14.19 -7.98 -2.95
C SER A 130 -13.40 -9.20 -3.44
N ASP A 131 -13.96 -10.39 -3.25
CA ASP A 131 -13.46 -11.64 -3.83
C ASP A 131 -14.02 -11.91 -5.24
N LYS A 132 -14.89 -11.03 -5.75
CA LYS A 132 -15.52 -11.15 -7.07
C LYS A 132 -14.90 -10.21 -8.09
N PRO A 133 -14.65 -10.66 -9.33
CA PRO A 133 -14.25 -9.80 -10.44
C PRO A 133 -15.24 -8.66 -10.68
N ILE A 134 -14.73 -7.55 -11.21
CA ILE A 134 -15.54 -6.45 -11.72
C ILE A 134 -15.22 -6.22 -13.19
N GLU A 135 -16.26 -5.93 -13.98
CA GLU A 135 -16.09 -5.38 -15.32
C GLU A 135 -16.19 -3.86 -15.21
N LEU A 136 -15.09 -3.14 -15.45
CA LEU A 136 -15.09 -1.69 -15.42
C LEU A 136 -15.52 -1.14 -16.77
N GLN A 137 -16.46 -0.21 -16.74
CA GLN A 137 -16.85 0.65 -17.84
C GLN A 137 -16.62 2.11 -17.47
N LEU A 138 -16.57 2.94 -18.50
CA LEU A 138 -16.51 4.38 -18.32
C LEU A 138 -17.89 4.99 -18.60
N ARG A 139 -18.25 6.00 -17.81
CA ARG A 139 -19.41 6.87 -18.05
C ARG A 139 -18.96 8.32 -18.14
N ILE A 140 -19.54 9.06 -19.07
CA ILE A 140 -19.44 10.53 -19.17
C ILE A 140 -20.85 11.11 -19.33
N THR A 141 -21.08 12.29 -18.76
CA THR A 141 -22.34 13.03 -18.89
C THR A 141 -22.09 14.27 -19.76
N ARG A 142 -22.82 14.38 -20.87
CA ARG A 142 -22.83 15.56 -21.73
C ARG A 142 -23.44 16.75 -21.01
N ALA A 143 -23.15 17.97 -21.46
CA ALA A 143 -23.65 19.20 -20.86
C ALA A 143 -25.20 19.30 -20.75
N ASP A 144 -25.96 18.56 -21.55
CA ASP A 144 -27.43 18.50 -21.49
C ASP A 144 -27.98 17.41 -20.55
N GLY A 145 -27.09 16.67 -19.87
CA GLY A 145 -27.42 15.61 -18.92
C GLY A 145 -27.48 14.21 -19.53
N GLU A 146 -27.31 14.06 -20.85
CA GLU A 146 -27.29 12.72 -21.46
C GLU A 146 -26.01 11.95 -21.08
N THR A 147 -26.15 10.71 -20.62
CA THR A 147 -25.03 9.87 -20.20
C THR A 147 -24.62 8.89 -21.29
N PHE A 148 -23.32 8.77 -21.54
CA PHE A 148 -22.75 7.85 -22.51
C PHE A 148 -21.84 6.84 -21.80
N LEU A 149 -21.96 5.58 -22.19
CA LEU A 149 -21.20 4.45 -21.65
C LEU A 149 -20.26 3.86 -22.69
N SER A 150 -19.16 3.27 -22.22
CA SER A 150 -18.24 2.52 -23.08
C SER A 150 -18.91 1.27 -23.59
N ARG A 151 -18.69 0.92 -24.86
CA ARG A 151 -19.37 -0.21 -25.49
C ARG A 151 -18.58 -1.48 -25.27
N LYS A 152 -19.23 -2.55 -24.81
CA LYS A 152 -18.57 -3.86 -24.59
C LYS A 152 -17.98 -4.48 -25.87
N GLN A 153 -18.46 -4.06 -27.03
CA GLN A 153 -18.00 -4.55 -28.33
C GLN A 153 -16.67 -3.91 -28.75
N ASP A 154 -16.31 -2.77 -28.17
CA ASP A 154 -15.07 -2.07 -28.46
C ASP A 154 -13.93 -2.73 -27.67
N GLU A 155 -12.77 -2.91 -28.30
CA GLU A 155 -11.61 -3.62 -27.70
C GLU A 155 -11.18 -3.03 -26.34
N LEU A 156 -11.28 -1.71 -26.19
CA LEU A 156 -10.97 -0.98 -24.95
C LEU A 156 -12.22 -0.48 -24.22
N GLY A 157 -13.41 -0.94 -24.62
CA GLY A 157 -14.66 -0.47 -24.03
C GLY A 157 -14.96 -1.07 -22.65
N THR A 158 -14.25 -2.11 -22.23
CA THR A 158 -14.35 -2.67 -20.88
C THR A 158 -12.99 -3.11 -20.37
N LEU A 159 -12.80 -3.09 -19.05
CA LEU A 159 -11.65 -3.69 -18.39
C LEU A 159 -12.13 -4.62 -17.27
N THR A 160 -11.96 -5.93 -17.45
CA THR A 160 -12.22 -6.88 -16.37
C THR A 160 -11.04 -6.92 -15.40
N VAL A 161 -11.30 -6.56 -14.14
CA VAL A 161 -10.32 -6.63 -13.04
C VAL A 161 -10.65 -7.80 -12.14
N VAL A 162 -9.64 -8.62 -11.84
CA VAL A 162 -9.76 -9.87 -11.09
C VAL A 162 -9.11 -9.70 -9.72
N PRO A 163 -9.83 -9.93 -8.61
CA PRO A 163 -9.25 -9.88 -7.28
C PRO A 163 -8.44 -11.14 -7.02
N LEU A 164 -7.33 -10.99 -6.31
CA LEU A 164 -6.55 -12.08 -5.73
C LEU A 164 -6.77 -12.09 -4.22
N GLN A 165 -6.84 -13.28 -3.63
CA GLN A 165 -6.84 -13.40 -2.18
C GLN A 165 -5.54 -12.81 -1.61
N PRO A 166 -5.59 -12.05 -0.50
CA PRO A 166 -4.40 -11.48 0.12
C PRO A 166 -3.33 -12.55 0.34
N ALA A 167 -2.07 -12.19 0.11
CA ALA A 167 -0.97 -13.15 0.22
C ALA A 167 -0.81 -13.65 1.67
N VAL A 168 -0.66 -14.96 1.82
CA VAL A 168 -0.51 -15.66 3.10
C VAL A 168 0.88 -16.27 3.14
N TYR A 169 1.79 -15.66 3.90
CA TYR A 169 3.21 -16.07 3.93
C TYR A 169 3.52 -17.06 5.05
N ARG A 170 4.34 -18.07 4.78
CA ARG A 170 4.75 -19.09 5.76
C ARG A 170 5.81 -18.55 6.71
N SER A 171 5.96 -19.17 7.87
CA SER A 171 6.92 -18.74 8.89
C SER A 171 8.36 -18.76 8.37
N GLU A 172 8.71 -19.70 7.50
CA GLU A 172 10.06 -19.85 6.93
C GLU A 172 10.44 -18.72 5.97
N GLN A 173 9.46 -17.95 5.49
CA GLN A 173 9.69 -16.79 4.64
C GLN A 173 10.11 -15.55 5.44
N TYR A 174 9.95 -15.58 6.76
CA TYR A 174 10.46 -14.53 7.64
C TYR A 174 11.84 -14.91 8.14
N SER A 175 12.82 -14.07 7.84
CA SER A 175 14.19 -14.26 8.31
C SER A 175 14.56 -13.20 9.33
N LEU A 176 15.18 -13.63 10.43
CA LEU A 176 15.70 -12.74 11.47
C LEU A 176 17.22 -12.86 11.52
N SER A 177 17.93 -11.79 11.17
CA SER A 177 19.39 -11.76 11.24
C SER A 177 19.86 -10.89 12.40
N ARG A 178 20.81 -11.39 13.21
CA ARG A 178 21.37 -10.70 14.38
C ARG A 178 22.71 -10.06 14.05
N THR A 179 22.89 -8.79 14.42
CA THR A 179 24.15 -8.06 14.24
C THR A 179 24.42 -7.15 15.44
N SER A 180 25.67 -7.10 15.91
CA SER A 180 26.08 -6.12 16.93
C SER A 180 26.23 -4.73 16.32
N ALA A 181 25.89 -3.68 17.07
CA ALA A 181 26.10 -2.31 16.63
C ALA A 181 26.78 -1.49 17.74
N PRO A 182 27.74 -0.61 17.39
CA PRO A 182 28.31 0.29 18.37
C PRO A 182 27.22 1.26 18.86
N TYR A 183 27.16 1.44 20.17
CA TYR A 183 26.25 2.37 20.81
C TYR A 183 26.83 2.88 22.12
N SER A 184 26.71 4.18 22.35
CA SER A 184 27.12 4.84 23.57
C SER A 184 25.89 5.39 24.28
N SER A 185 25.66 4.92 25.50
CA SER A 185 24.52 5.35 26.33
C SER A 185 24.65 6.82 26.70
N THR A 186 23.55 7.55 26.55
CA THR A 186 23.48 8.97 26.94
C THR A 186 23.23 9.11 28.45
N THR A 187 22.49 8.20 29.08
CA THR A 187 22.24 8.21 30.53
C THR A 187 23.23 7.34 31.30
N GLY A 188 24.00 6.50 30.61
CA GLY A 188 24.96 5.58 31.19
C GLY A 188 24.39 4.21 31.54
N ASP A 189 23.09 3.97 31.32
CA ASP A 189 22.36 2.78 31.76
C ASP A 189 22.35 1.63 30.74
N ILE A 190 22.77 1.88 29.51
CA ILE A 190 22.88 0.87 28.45
C ILE A 190 24.31 0.35 28.37
N GLU A 191 24.48 -0.97 28.46
CA GLU A 191 25.77 -1.64 28.36
C GLU A 191 26.15 -1.87 26.89
N LYS A 192 25.21 -2.39 26.10
CA LYS A 192 25.37 -2.58 24.65
C LYS A 192 24.01 -2.69 23.97
N VAL A 193 24.02 -2.66 22.64
CA VAL A 193 22.85 -2.91 21.81
C VAL A 193 23.16 -3.94 20.74
N GLU A 194 22.13 -4.68 20.36
CA GLU A 194 22.16 -5.59 19.22
C GLU A 194 20.96 -5.34 18.34
N LEU A 195 21.10 -5.63 17.05
CA LEU A 195 20.08 -5.44 16.04
C LEU A 195 19.60 -6.78 15.55
N PHE A 196 18.29 -6.95 15.50
CA PHE A 196 17.63 -8.02 14.79
C PHE A 196 16.90 -7.42 13.61
N MET A 197 17.37 -7.73 12.40
CA MET A 197 16.72 -7.32 11.16
C MET A 197 15.72 -8.39 10.77
N LEU A 198 14.45 -8.00 10.68
CA LEU A 198 13.37 -8.86 10.19
C LEU A 198 13.11 -8.51 8.72
N ASP A 199 13.33 -9.51 7.86
CA ASP A 199 13.09 -9.43 6.42
C ASP A 199 12.06 -10.51 6.04
N LEU A 200 11.18 -10.18 5.10
CA LEU A 200 10.28 -11.14 4.44
C LEU A 200 10.86 -11.46 3.06
N VAL A 201 11.12 -12.74 2.80
CA VAL A 201 11.73 -13.22 1.56
C VAL A 201 10.78 -14.18 0.86
N VAL A 202 10.37 -13.80 -0.36
CA VAL A 202 9.45 -14.56 -1.20
C VAL A 202 10.11 -14.71 -2.56
N ASP A 203 10.27 -15.95 -3.05
CA ASP A 203 10.90 -16.26 -4.33
C ASP A 203 12.26 -15.56 -4.53
N GLN A 204 13.10 -15.59 -3.48
CA GLN A 204 14.42 -14.94 -3.42
C GLN A 204 14.38 -13.40 -3.50
N GLN A 205 13.21 -12.77 -3.42
CA GLN A 205 13.05 -11.33 -3.36
C GLN A 205 12.66 -10.87 -1.97
N ARG A 206 13.31 -9.80 -1.50
CA ARG A 206 12.94 -9.15 -0.24
C ARG A 206 11.72 -8.27 -0.45
N MET A 207 10.67 -8.59 0.29
CA MET A 207 9.46 -7.78 0.40
C MET A 207 9.67 -6.67 1.43
N GLY A 208 9.35 -5.43 1.04
CA GLY A 208 9.38 -4.28 1.94
C GLY A 208 8.07 -4.14 2.72
N PHE A 209 8.16 -3.71 3.98
CA PHE A 209 7.03 -3.27 4.79
C PHE A 209 6.87 -1.76 4.72
N VAL A 210 5.63 -1.26 4.61
CA VAL A 210 5.39 0.16 4.25
C VAL A 210 4.47 0.90 5.21
N SER A 211 3.64 0.20 5.98
CA SER A 211 2.73 0.83 6.94
C SER A 211 2.37 -0.05 8.12
N ASP A 212 1.58 0.53 9.02
CA ASP A 212 0.92 -0.13 10.15
C ASP A 212 1.86 -0.71 11.20
N PHE A 213 3.12 -0.25 11.22
CA PHE A 213 4.14 -0.60 12.20
C PHE A 213 3.65 -0.41 13.64
N SER A 214 3.20 -1.50 14.25
CA SER A 214 2.60 -1.52 15.58
C SER A 214 3.12 -2.71 16.37
N MET A 215 3.40 -2.50 17.64
CA MET A 215 3.82 -3.54 18.56
C MET A 215 3.04 -3.37 19.87
N GLY A 216 2.33 -4.41 20.30
CA GLY A 216 1.43 -4.32 21.47
C GLY A 216 2.11 -3.70 22.70
N ALA A 217 3.31 -4.17 23.03
CA ALA A 217 4.21 -3.57 24.01
C ALA A 217 5.67 -3.81 23.61
N HIS A 218 6.60 -3.06 24.18
CA HIS A 218 8.03 -3.38 24.08
C HIS A 218 8.35 -4.62 24.92
N PRO A 219 8.84 -5.73 24.32
CA PRO A 219 9.26 -6.90 25.06
C PRO A 219 10.38 -6.56 26.02
N ARG A 220 10.34 -7.17 27.21
CA ARG A 220 11.30 -6.93 28.29
C ARG A 220 11.32 -8.09 29.27
N ILE A 221 12.50 -8.52 29.67
CA ILE A 221 12.71 -9.61 30.61
C ILE A 221 13.92 -9.31 31.50
N GLY A 222 13.98 -9.92 32.68
CA GLY A 222 15.19 -9.92 33.51
C GLY A 222 16.32 -10.72 32.86
N SER A 223 17.53 -10.57 33.39
CA SER A 223 18.73 -11.26 32.91
C SER A 223 19.21 -12.28 33.96
N SER A 224 19.39 -13.52 33.54
CA SER A 224 20.13 -14.58 34.27
C SER A 224 21.65 -14.37 34.18
N ASP A 225 22.12 -13.66 33.16
CA ASP A 225 23.50 -13.23 33.03
C ASP A 225 23.78 -12.09 34.02
N LYS A 226 24.67 -12.36 34.99
CA LYS A 226 25.05 -11.44 36.08
C LYS A 226 25.73 -10.15 35.59
N ARG A 227 26.04 -10.03 34.29
CA ARG A 227 26.58 -8.80 33.69
C ARG A 227 25.51 -7.75 33.40
N TYR A 228 24.25 -8.16 33.29
CA TYR A 228 23.15 -7.28 32.88
C TYR A 228 22.01 -7.31 33.89
N SER A 229 21.27 -6.20 34.02
CA SER A 229 20.05 -6.15 34.86
C SER A 229 18.82 -6.72 34.15
N GLY A 230 18.83 -6.72 32.82
CA GLY A 230 17.73 -7.18 31.99
C GLY A 230 17.90 -6.74 30.55
N TYR A 231 16.90 -7.10 29.75
CA TYR A 231 16.86 -6.85 28.32
C TYR A 231 15.53 -6.23 27.95
N TYR A 232 15.53 -5.36 26.93
CA TYR A 232 14.30 -4.90 26.30
C TYR A 232 14.49 -4.69 24.80
N LEU A 233 13.38 -4.76 24.06
CA LEU A 233 13.37 -4.70 22.61
C LEU A 233 12.51 -3.52 22.12
N VAL A 234 13.08 -2.70 21.23
CA VAL A 234 12.39 -1.59 20.60
C VAL A 234 12.30 -1.82 19.10
N GLY A 235 11.09 -1.82 18.54
CA GLY A 235 10.89 -2.01 17.11
C GLY A 235 10.82 -0.70 16.34
N TYR A 236 11.32 -0.74 15.10
CA TYR A 236 11.33 0.37 14.16
C TYR A 236 10.94 -0.14 12.77
N GLY A 237 10.17 0.68 12.05
CA GLY A 237 9.76 0.43 10.67
C GLY A 237 9.76 1.72 9.89
N ASN A 238 10.34 1.69 8.69
CA ASN A 238 10.42 2.82 7.77
C ASN A 238 10.95 4.11 8.42
N GLY A 239 12.01 4.01 9.21
CA GLY A 239 12.65 5.16 9.85
C GLY A 239 11.91 5.72 11.06
N GLN A 240 10.89 5.02 11.58
CA GLN A 240 10.10 5.46 12.72
C GLN A 240 10.01 4.38 13.81
N PRO A 241 9.95 4.75 15.10
CA PRO A 241 9.64 3.79 16.16
C PRO A 241 8.22 3.25 15.98
N MET A 242 8.05 1.95 16.20
CA MET A 242 6.74 1.30 16.15
C MET A 242 5.80 1.90 17.18
N ARG A 243 4.53 2.06 16.81
CA ARG A 243 3.49 2.49 17.76
C ARG A 243 3.32 1.41 18.82
N THR A 244 3.26 1.81 20.08
CA THR A 244 3.03 0.89 21.20
C THR A 244 1.97 1.43 22.15
N GLY A 245 1.23 0.54 22.81
CA GLY A 245 0.17 0.92 23.76
C GLY A 245 0.71 1.42 25.11
N SER A 246 2.03 1.38 25.32
CA SER A 246 2.65 1.74 26.60
C SER A 246 4.00 2.39 26.35
N PRO A 247 4.08 3.74 26.37
CA PRO A 247 5.35 4.43 26.32
C PRO A 247 6.18 4.09 27.57
N VAL A 248 7.46 3.84 27.33
CA VAL A 248 8.43 3.42 28.35
C VAL A 248 9.43 4.54 28.59
N ARG A 249 9.87 4.69 29.85
CA ARG A 249 10.69 5.83 30.32
C ARG A 249 12.20 5.62 30.19
N TRP A 250 12.64 4.47 29.66
CA TRP A 250 14.05 4.16 29.50
C TRP A 250 14.65 4.82 28.25
N GLU A 251 15.98 4.95 28.23
CA GLU A 251 16.73 5.41 27.06
C GLU A 251 16.37 4.56 25.82
N ARG A 252 16.33 5.14 24.62
CA ARG A 252 16.09 4.40 23.37
C ARG A 252 17.20 4.68 22.36
N PRO A 253 17.76 3.64 21.70
CA PRO A 253 18.69 3.80 20.58
C PRO A 253 18.02 4.27 19.28
N ASP A 254 17.21 5.34 19.34
CA ASP A 254 16.32 5.79 18.27
C ASP A 254 17.08 6.05 16.96
N VAL A 255 18.24 6.70 17.01
CA VAL A 255 19.06 6.98 15.81
C VAL A 255 19.44 5.70 15.07
N LEU A 256 19.88 4.69 15.82
CA LEU A 256 20.30 3.40 15.25
C LEU A 256 19.10 2.65 14.65
N GLY A 257 18.00 2.55 15.38
CA GLY A 257 16.79 1.85 14.93
C GLY A 257 16.15 2.48 13.69
N ARG A 258 16.05 3.82 13.66
CA ARG A 258 15.50 4.55 12.52
C ARG A 258 16.31 4.31 11.26
N HIS A 259 17.62 4.55 11.30
CA HIS A 259 18.48 4.38 10.11
C HIS A 259 18.46 2.95 9.55
N ARG A 260 18.40 1.94 10.44
CA ARG A 260 18.42 0.52 10.01
C ARG A 260 17.09 0.02 9.45
N SER A 261 15.99 0.69 9.79
CA SER A 261 14.64 0.32 9.33
C SER A 261 14.19 1.05 8.05
N GLU A 262 15.05 1.84 7.43
CA GLU A 262 14.75 2.51 6.16
C GLU A 262 14.52 1.50 5.01
N ASN A 263 13.86 1.96 3.94
CA ASN A 263 13.60 1.18 2.72
C ASN A 263 12.78 -0.11 2.97
N GLY A 264 11.83 -0.02 3.89
CA GLY A 264 10.86 -1.07 4.20
C GLY A 264 11.42 -2.26 4.96
N ARG A 265 12.55 -2.10 5.67
CA ARG A 265 13.05 -3.11 6.60
C ARG A 265 12.48 -2.92 7.99
N ILE A 266 12.42 -3.99 8.77
CA ILE A 266 12.12 -3.92 10.19
C ILE A 266 13.40 -4.09 11.00
N ALA A 267 13.64 -3.15 11.91
CA ALA A 267 14.74 -3.26 12.87
C ALA A 267 14.16 -3.43 14.27
N LEU A 268 14.54 -4.51 14.95
CA LEU A 268 14.27 -4.74 16.36
C LEU A 268 15.59 -4.53 17.11
N VAL A 269 15.66 -3.46 17.91
CA VAL A 269 16.86 -3.11 18.67
C VAL A 269 16.75 -3.74 20.06
N LEU A 270 17.58 -4.74 20.31
CA LEU A 270 17.74 -5.37 21.61
C LEU A 270 18.74 -4.55 22.43
N VAL A 271 18.32 -4.15 23.62
CA VAL A 271 19.14 -3.36 24.53
C VAL A 271 19.46 -4.14 25.78
N TYR A 272 20.73 -4.09 26.17
CA TYR A 272 21.26 -4.72 27.37
C TYR A 272 21.41 -3.65 28.45
N GLY A 273 20.61 -3.74 29.50
CA GLY A 273 20.71 -2.84 30.64
C GLY A 273 21.94 -3.14 31.50
N LYS A 274 22.67 -2.11 31.92
CA LYS A 274 23.76 -2.27 32.88
C LYS A 274 23.24 -2.82 34.20
N LEU A 275 24.11 -3.56 34.89
CA LEU A 275 23.83 -4.07 36.22
C LEU A 275 23.61 -2.91 37.20
N GLY A 276 22.48 -2.91 37.92
CA GLY A 276 22.08 -1.78 38.79
C GLY A 276 20.69 -1.94 39.40
N PRO A 277 20.13 -0.90 40.04
CA PRO A 277 18.82 -0.97 40.70
C PRO A 277 17.73 -1.27 39.66
N VAL A 278 17.14 -2.47 39.79
CA VAL A 278 16.28 -3.18 38.83
C VAL A 278 15.42 -2.29 37.92
N TRP A 279 15.68 -2.39 36.61
CA TRP A 279 15.00 -1.62 35.55
C TRP A 279 13.75 -2.32 35.00
N VAL A 280 13.69 -3.65 35.04
CA VAL A 280 12.57 -4.44 34.50
C VAL A 280 11.65 -4.84 35.64
N ARG A 281 10.63 -4.02 35.92
CA ARG A 281 9.68 -4.26 37.03
C ARG A 281 8.55 -5.23 36.64
N ASP A 282 8.14 -5.21 35.37
CA ASP A 282 7.02 -6.00 34.85
C ASP A 282 7.45 -6.71 33.57
N PRO A 283 7.79 -8.00 33.59
CA PRO A 283 8.25 -8.69 32.39
C PRO A 283 7.13 -8.82 31.35
N VAL A 284 7.45 -8.55 30.09
CA VAL A 284 6.61 -8.81 28.93
C VAL A 284 7.47 -9.57 27.93
N ALA A 285 7.44 -10.90 28.03
CA ALA A 285 8.29 -11.75 27.20
C ALA A 285 7.81 -11.83 25.74
N SER A 286 6.54 -11.56 25.47
CA SER A 286 5.93 -11.71 24.14
C SER A 286 4.98 -10.57 23.82
N THR A 287 4.91 -10.18 22.55
CA THR A 287 3.97 -9.18 22.03
C THR A 287 3.54 -9.51 20.61
N ALA A 288 2.35 -9.04 20.23
CA ALA A 288 1.96 -8.95 18.83
C ALA A 288 2.76 -7.85 18.12
N LEU A 289 3.06 -8.10 16.85
CA LEU A 289 3.72 -7.22 15.89
C LEU A 289 2.88 -7.19 14.62
N GLU A 290 2.39 -6.02 14.25
CA GLU A 290 1.55 -5.79 13.09
C GLU A 290 2.26 -4.86 12.10
N LEU A 291 2.10 -5.17 10.81
CA LEU A 291 2.76 -4.49 9.70
C LEU A 291 2.06 -4.83 8.39
N THR A 292 2.21 -3.95 7.40
CA THR A 292 1.64 -4.14 6.06
C THR A 292 2.76 -4.13 5.02
N ASP A 293 2.78 -5.13 4.13
CA ASP A 293 3.77 -5.19 3.04
C ASP A 293 3.51 -4.16 1.93
N MET A 294 4.48 -4.04 1.04
CA MET A 294 4.44 -3.17 -0.14
C MET A 294 3.32 -3.50 -1.13
N TYR A 295 2.66 -4.65 -1.03
CA TYR A 295 1.46 -5.00 -1.81
C TYR A 295 0.17 -4.84 -1.00
N GLY A 296 0.24 -4.29 0.21
CA GLY A 296 -0.92 -4.00 1.04
C GLY A 296 -1.43 -5.18 1.86
N ASN A 297 -0.70 -6.30 1.90
CA ASN A 297 -1.10 -7.45 2.69
C ASN A 297 -0.75 -7.23 4.17
N PRO A 298 -1.68 -7.46 5.10
CA PRO A 298 -1.41 -7.33 6.52
C PRO A 298 -0.66 -8.56 7.07
N HIS A 299 0.19 -8.32 8.04
CA HIS A 299 0.97 -9.32 8.74
C HIS A 299 0.69 -9.22 10.23
N ALA A 300 0.34 -10.35 10.84
CA ALA A 300 0.27 -10.52 12.28
C ALA A 300 1.37 -11.51 12.70
N LEU A 301 2.36 -10.98 13.41
CA LEU A 301 3.51 -11.72 13.91
C LEU A 301 3.54 -11.64 15.43
N ARG A 302 4.24 -12.57 16.05
CA ARG A 302 4.55 -12.58 17.48
C ARG A 302 6.05 -12.43 17.65
N VAL A 303 6.45 -11.47 18.47
CA VAL A 303 7.85 -11.29 18.88
C VAL A 303 8.00 -11.79 20.30
N GLU A 304 8.93 -12.72 20.51
CA GLU A 304 9.19 -13.35 21.80
C GLU A 304 10.64 -13.19 22.20
N MET A 305 10.86 -12.94 23.49
CA MET A 305 12.16 -12.96 24.15
C MET A 305 12.17 -14.05 25.21
N SER A 306 13.18 -14.92 25.15
CA SER A 306 13.50 -15.86 26.22
C SER A 306 14.89 -15.58 26.75
N ASP A 307 15.14 -15.97 27.99
CA ASP A 307 16.48 -15.95 28.58
C ASP A 307 16.97 -17.38 28.86
N ASP A 308 18.29 -17.55 28.96
CA ASP A 308 19.00 -18.82 29.15
C ASP A 308 18.75 -19.93 28.08
N PRO A 309 19.32 -19.80 26.86
CA PRO A 309 20.06 -18.65 26.36
C PRO A 309 19.12 -17.51 25.93
N LEU A 310 19.66 -16.27 25.92
CA LEU A 310 18.93 -15.12 25.39
C LEU A 310 18.60 -15.32 23.91
N THR A 311 17.30 -15.47 23.60
CA THR A 311 16.81 -15.58 22.23
C THR A 311 15.72 -14.58 21.93
N VAL A 312 15.73 -14.06 20.71
CA VAL A 312 14.63 -13.28 20.12
C VAL A 312 14.06 -14.11 18.99
N ARG A 313 12.75 -14.35 19.02
CA ARG A 313 12.04 -15.11 18.00
C ARG A 313 10.92 -14.27 17.41
N VAL A 314 10.71 -14.44 16.11
CA VAL A 314 9.56 -13.88 15.42
C VAL A 314 8.81 -15.03 14.77
N THR A 315 7.55 -15.21 15.12
CA THR A 315 6.68 -16.27 14.61
C THR A 315 5.41 -15.67 14.02
N ARG A 316 4.77 -16.38 13.10
CA ARG A 316 3.47 -15.96 12.58
C ARG A 316 2.37 -16.36 13.55
N ILE A 317 1.37 -15.50 13.73
CA ILE A 317 0.16 -15.78 14.51
C ILE A 317 -0.90 -16.42 13.62
#